data_AF-X0R7E3-F1
#
_entry.id   AF-X0R7E3-F1
#
_cell.length_a   1.000
_cell.length_b   1.000
_cell.length_c   1.000
_cell.angle_alpha   90.00
_cell.angle_beta   90.00
_cell.angle_gamma   90.00
#
_symmetry.space_group_name_H-M   'P 1'
#
loop_
_entity.id
_entity.type
_entity.pdbx_description
1 polymer ?
#
loop_
_entity_poly.entity_id
_entity_poly.type
_entity_poly.pdbx_seq_one_letter_code
_entity_poly.pdbx_strand_id
1 'polypeptide(L)'
;MTSSTATDLSTLLMIDSVSARDRDDAFSVAPRSDGRGWAVEVHIAGVADVVELGSVADEQAFLRAETRYLRSRTIPMLGDTAEQAATLTSEAARTSLRVTGTITTDGRLVDVTVGRGDTPAGRCVAVDHAEVPGILTDPAHPLHPQLAAADAAAQVLLTARRDGGALAFYDLTRGWASSEDGAIVAITAELRTVAYVIVQELMIATNEAVALWCVERGLPILFRNHRPNPVAGSTDELMHEIAAAAGDPDLFAKLRGRLLSTLRAATYDRTVHGHYGLRLSAYSHVTSPLRRVADLINQRIIFAHLDHSPAPYTPDQLAALGADLNRRTRAAREAKKNHFKHADQRIVAEQAATADLAALDSRRFHKVLKAEAAGPLRAGLASELARRVDADLMTAPDVAVLIDAADASWLPIQLRVLDTLADTHPEMGPSVVSVWQQAHPDQPPTDLEIRRNGAHHHPLFAARAAHLGIRGPWATAAAKKPAEQAAIWAAVRAQLTGTDHPGTEPDWPTTQPSPEPATPPPASEDPSSATSGEPHRTTTPAALNLDGAKKFKALSNPTAWLMSLAQNNNQAPPEWKFHTDGPAHARRFTATVHLAGHTATATADATTKTAAKTASAAALIETLFGQR
;
A
#
# COMPACT_ATOMS: atom_id res chain seq x y z
N MET A 1 -43.54 2.97 -49.04
CA MET A 1 -44.36 2.48 -47.90
C MET A 1 -44.37 0.96 -48.00
N THR A 2 -43.87 0.13 -47.12
CA THR A 2 -43.45 0.16 -45.70
C THR A 2 -42.62 -1.11 -45.55
N SER A 3 -41.43 -1.09 -44.95
CA SER A 3 -41.28 -1.51 -43.55
C SER A 3 -39.86 -1.15 -43.12
N SER A 4 -39.76 -0.08 -42.33
CA SER A 4 -38.62 0.19 -41.47
C SER A 4 -38.70 -0.81 -40.33
N THR A 5 -37.88 -1.86 -40.37
CA THR A 5 -37.61 -2.68 -39.19
C THR A 5 -36.88 -1.80 -38.19
N ALA A 6 -37.61 -1.39 -37.16
CA ALA A 6 -37.08 -0.71 -35.98
C ALA A 6 -35.89 -1.52 -35.46
N THR A 7 -34.69 -0.97 -35.65
CA THR A 7 -33.51 -1.42 -34.92
C THR A 7 -33.74 -0.95 -33.50
N ASP A 8 -34.06 -1.88 -32.61
CA ASP A 8 -34.22 -1.62 -31.19
C ASP A 8 -32.87 -1.10 -30.66
N LEU A 9 -32.73 0.22 -30.55
CA LEU A 9 -31.49 0.86 -30.11
C LEU A 9 -31.38 0.62 -28.61
N SER A 10 -30.58 -0.36 -28.19
CA SER A 10 -30.29 -0.61 -26.78
C SER A 10 -29.89 0.69 -26.06
N THR A 11 -30.48 0.91 -24.88
CA THR A 11 -30.17 2.01 -23.98
C THR A 11 -28.67 2.09 -23.67
N LEU A 12 -28.11 3.30 -23.67
CA LEU A 12 -26.75 3.58 -23.21
C LEU A 12 -26.78 4.09 -21.77
N LEU A 13 -25.98 3.52 -20.88
CA LEU A 13 -25.85 3.94 -19.49
C LEU A 13 -24.74 4.97 -19.35
N MET A 14 -25.03 6.09 -18.70
CA MET A 14 -24.04 7.04 -18.19
C MET A 14 -24.01 6.91 -16.67
N ILE A 15 -23.00 6.23 -16.14
CA ILE A 15 -22.88 5.97 -14.71
C ILE A 15 -21.91 6.98 -14.11
N ASP A 16 -22.44 7.96 -13.39
CA ASP A 16 -21.69 9.06 -12.80
C ASP A 16 -22.26 9.42 -11.42
N SER A 17 -21.63 10.33 -10.68
CA SER A 17 -22.31 10.93 -9.51
C SER A 17 -23.47 11.85 -9.95
N VAL A 18 -24.53 11.99 -9.14
CA VAL A 18 -25.64 12.95 -9.40
C VAL A 18 -25.19 14.39 -9.67
N SER A 19 -24.04 14.81 -9.13
CA SER A 19 -23.49 16.16 -9.34
C SER A 19 -22.62 16.31 -10.59
N ALA A 20 -22.39 15.23 -11.36
CA ALA A 20 -21.58 15.26 -12.56
C ALA A 20 -22.23 16.12 -13.66
N ARG A 21 -21.44 17.00 -14.26
CA ARG A 21 -21.85 17.88 -15.37
C ARG A 21 -21.18 17.48 -16.68
N ASP A 22 -20.03 16.85 -16.56
CA ASP A 22 -19.09 16.42 -17.59
C ASP A 22 -19.18 14.89 -17.79
N ARG A 23 -20.23 14.44 -18.48
CA ARG A 23 -20.42 13.03 -18.81
C ARG A 23 -19.68 12.71 -20.10
N ASP A 24 -18.52 12.10 -19.94
CA ASP A 24 -17.64 11.73 -21.05
C ASP A 24 -18.09 10.45 -21.75
N ASP A 25 -18.57 9.46 -21.01
CA ASP A 25 -18.83 8.12 -21.53
C ASP A 25 -20.27 7.65 -21.31
N ALA A 26 -20.75 6.86 -22.27
CA ALA A 26 -21.99 6.11 -22.18
C ALA A 26 -21.80 4.73 -22.80
N PHE A 27 -22.36 3.67 -22.21
CA PHE A 27 -22.11 2.31 -22.70
C PHE A 27 -23.33 1.39 -22.67
N SER A 28 -23.31 0.36 -23.51
CA SER A 28 -24.15 -0.82 -23.39
C SER A 28 -23.33 -2.09 -23.33
N VAL A 29 -23.80 -3.03 -22.51
CA VAL A 29 -23.22 -4.37 -22.39
C VAL A 29 -24.36 -5.37 -22.42
N ALA A 30 -24.25 -6.37 -23.30
CA ALA A 30 -25.23 -7.44 -23.41
C ALA A 30 -24.52 -8.80 -23.51
N PRO A 31 -25.04 -9.87 -22.89
CA PRO A 31 -24.54 -11.21 -23.14
C PRO A 31 -24.67 -11.54 -24.63
N ARG A 32 -23.68 -12.23 -25.19
CA ARG A 32 -23.75 -12.67 -26.59
C ARG A 32 -24.74 -13.81 -26.75
N SER A 33 -25.38 -13.88 -27.92
CA SER A 33 -26.36 -14.92 -28.26
C SER A 33 -25.77 -16.33 -28.27
N ASP A 34 -24.46 -16.47 -28.50
CA ASP A 34 -23.73 -17.74 -28.43
C ASP A 34 -23.31 -18.13 -26.99
N GLY A 35 -23.69 -17.32 -25.99
CA GLY A 35 -23.37 -17.52 -24.59
C GLY A 35 -21.89 -17.32 -24.24
N ARG A 36 -21.06 -16.84 -25.18
CA ARG A 36 -19.61 -16.70 -24.99
C ARG A 36 -19.21 -15.24 -24.93
N GLY A 37 -19.19 -14.69 -23.71
CA GLY A 37 -18.76 -13.31 -23.45
C GLY A 37 -19.88 -12.29 -23.63
N TRP A 38 -19.49 -11.03 -23.77
CA TRP A 38 -20.41 -9.88 -23.79
C TRP A 38 -20.12 -8.98 -24.99
N ALA A 39 -21.17 -8.61 -25.73
CA ALA A 39 -21.10 -7.52 -26.68
C ALA A 39 -21.07 -6.20 -25.91
N VAL A 40 -20.14 -5.32 -26.27
CA VAL A 40 -19.99 -4.00 -25.67
C VAL A 40 -20.01 -2.91 -26.74
N GLU A 41 -20.69 -1.81 -26.44
CA GLU A 41 -20.70 -0.57 -27.20
C GLU A 41 -20.42 0.57 -26.23
N VAL A 42 -19.37 1.35 -26.48
CA VAL A 42 -18.98 2.52 -25.70
C VAL A 42 -19.01 3.74 -26.61
N HIS A 43 -19.63 4.81 -26.14
CA HIS A 43 -19.67 6.11 -26.77
C HIS A 43 -18.94 7.10 -25.88
N ILE A 44 -17.94 7.79 -26.44
CA ILE A 44 -17.23 8.87 -25.76
C ILE A 44 -17.63 10.20 -26.41
N ALA A 45 -17.97 11.22 -25.61
CA ALA A 45 -18.38 12.55 -26.05
C ALA A 45 -17.50 13.10 -27.17
N GLY A 46 -18.09 13.53 -28.29
CA GLY A 46 -17.41 14.03 -29.49
C GLY A 46 -16.86 15.45 -29.34
N VAL A 47 -16.07 15.70 -28.30
CA VAL A 47 -15.54 17.04 -27.96
C VAL A 47 -14.77 17.67 -29.11
N ALA A 48 -14.02 16.89 -29.88
CA ALA A 48 -13.28 17.39 -31.04
C ALA A 48 -14.16 17.99 -32.15
N ASP A 49 -15.46 17.64 -32.22
CA ASP A 49 -16.41 18.26 -33.15
C ASP A 49 -16.98 19.58 -32.60
N VAL A 50 -16.92 19.78 -31.28
CA VAL A 50 -17.42 20.98 -30.59
C VAL A 50 -16.31 22.02 -30.39
N VAL A 51 -15.07 21.55 -30.20
CA VAL A 51 -13.90 22.38 -29.87
C VAL A 51 -12.95 22.39 -31.06
N GLU A 52 -13.19 23.32 -31.98
CA GLU A 52 -12.32 23.55 -33.15
C GLU A 52 -10.89 23.95 -32.72
N LEU A 53 -9.90 23.47 -33.46
CA LEU A 53 -8.50 23.77 -33.22
C LEU A 53 -8.23 25.27 -33.40
N GLY A 54 -7.59 25.90 -32.41
CA GLY A 54 -7.36 27.35 -32.38
C GLY A 54 -8.55 28.20 -31.91
N SER A 55 -9.68 27.59 -31.53
CA SER A 55 -10.78 28.33 -30.90
C SER A 55 -10.44 28.78 -29.47
N VAL A 56 -11.23 29.70 -28.90
CA VAL A 56 -11.08 30.12 -27.49
C VAL A 56 -11.21 28.94 -26.52
N ALA A 57 -12.11 28.00 -26.80
CA ALA A 57 -12.26 26.79 -26.00
C ALA A 57 -11.03 25.87 -26.08
N ASP A 58 -10.39 25.80 -27.25
CA ASP A 58 -9.14 25.05 -27.45
C ASP A 58 -7.97 25.68 -26.69
N GLU A 59 -7.76 26.98 -26.83
CA GLU A 59 -6.74 27.72 -26.08
C GLU A 59 -6.92 27.53 -24.57
N GLN A 60 -8.17 27.57 -24.09
CA GLN A 60 -8.49 27.32 -22.70
C GLN A 60 -8.21 25.87 -22.28
N ALA A 61 -8.52 24.89 -23.13
CA ALA A 61 -8.23 23.49 -22.88
C ALA A 61 -6.72 23.26 -22.71
N PHE A 62 -5.90 23.84 -23.57
CA PHE A 62 -4.43 23.77 -23.46
C PHE A 62 -3.88 24.60 -22.29
N LEU A 63 -4.52 25.70 -21.92
CA LEU A 63 -4.14 26.47 -20.73
C LEU A 63 -4.38 25.67 -19.45
N ARG A 64 -5.53 24.99 -19.34
CA ARG A 64 -5.94 24.25 -18.14
C ARG A 64 -5.39 22.82 -18.10
N ALA A 65 -5.19 22.18 -19.24
CA ALA A 65 -4.80 20.78 -19.48
C ALA A 65 -5.76 19.71 -18.92
N GLU A 66 -6.41 19.98 -17.79
CA GLU A 66 -7.39 19.09 -17.16
C GLU A 66 -8.46 19.90 -16.39
N THR A 67 -9.62 19.29 -16.16
CA THR A 67 -10.65 19.82 -15.24
C THR A 67 -10.13 19.73 -13.81
N ARG A 68 -10.33 20.79 -13.01
CA ARG A 68 -9.92 20.82 -11.60
C ARG A 68 -11.13 20.68 -10.69
N TYR A 69 -11.24 19.54 -10.02
CA TYR A 69 -12.26 19.30 -8.99
C TYR A 69 -11.76 19.81 -7.63
N LEU A 70 -12.24 20.97 -7.20
CA LEU A 70 -11.97 21.53 -5.87
C LEU A 70 -13.10 21.15 -4.92
N ARG A 71 -12.85 21.20 -3.61
CA ARG A 71 -13.85 20.88 -2.59
C ARG A 71 -15.15 21.68 -2.72
N SER A 72 -15.06 22.94 -3.17
CA SER A 72 -16.20 23.86 -3.26
C SER A 72 -16.72 24.10 -4.68
N ARG A 73 -15.97 23.73 -5.72
CA ARG A 73 -16.35 23.95 -7.12
C ARG A 73 -15.53 23.13 -8.09
N THR A 74 -16.08 22.88 -9.26
CA THR A 74 -15.35 22.37 -10.43
C THR A 74 -14.91 23.53 -11.31
N ILE A 75 -13.68 23.47 -11.84
CA ILE A 75 -13.21 24.37 -12.88
C ILE A 75 -13.04 23.53 -14.16
N PRO A 76 -14.03 23.55 -15.07
CA PRO A 76 -14.01 22.81 -16.33
C PRO A 76 -12.74 23.05 -17.15
N MET A 77 -12.24 22.05 -17.86
CA MET A 77 -11.14 22.26 -18.81
C MET A 77 -11.58 23.16 -19.97
N LEU A 78 -12.73 22.85 -20.57
CA LEU A 78 -13.25 23.52 -21.77
C LEU A 78 -14.01 24.81 -21.47
N GLY A 79 -14.45 24.98 -20.22
CA GLY A 79 -15.40 26.02 -19.83
C GLY A 79 -16.84 25.59 -20.08
N ASP A 80 -17.77 26.28 -19.42
CA ASP A 80 -19.16 25.82 -19.28
C ASP A 80 -19.88 25.64 -20.63
N THR A 81 -19.71 26.56 -21.58
CA THR A 81 -20.40 26.51 -22.87
C THR A 81 -19.97 25.32 -23.73
N ALA A 82 -18.66 25.09 -23.87
CA ALA A 82 -18.13 23.99 -24.67
C ALA A 82 -18.37 22.64 -24.01
N GLU A 83 -18.24 22.56 -22.67
CA GLU A 83 -18.59 21.36 -21.91
C GLU A 83 -20.07 21.01 -22.09
N GLN A 84 -20.98 21.99 -21.94
CA GLN A 84 -22.42 21.74 -22.08
C GLN A 84 -22.83 21.38 -23.52
N ALA A 85 -22.11 21.86 -24.53
CA ALA A 85 -22.35 21.51 -25.92
C ALA A 85 -21.91 20.06 -26.25
N ALA A 86 -20.88 19.54 -25.58
CA ALA A 86 -20.32 18.21 -25.86
C ALA A 86 -20.77 17.10 -24.90
N THR A 87 -21.07 17.43 -23.63
CA THR A 87 -21.45 16.46 -22.59
C THR A 87 -22.60 15.56 -23.03
N LEU A 88 -22.45 14.26 -22.77
CA LEU A 88 -23.49 13.28 -23.10
C LEU A 88 -24.73 13.52 -22.23
N THR A 89 -25.90 13.38 -22.85
CA THR A 89 -27.18 13.68 -22.20
C THR A 89 -28.30 12.81 -22.77
N SER A 90 -29.34 12.59 -21.97
CA SER A 90 -30.59 11.98 -22.40
C SER A 90 -31.43 12.93 -23.26
N GLU A 91 -31.17 14.24 -23.23
CA GLU A 91 -32.08 15.26 -23.76
C GLU A 91 -31.78 15.67 -25.21
N ALA A 92 -30.56 15.47 -25.70
CA ALA A 92 -30.10 15.99 -26.98
C ALA A 92 -29.24 14.97 -27.73
N ALA A 93 -29.25 15.08 -29.06
CA ALA A 93 -28.32 14.33 -29.89
C ALA A 93 -26.88 14.83 -29.67
N ARG A 94 -25.93 13.90 -29.55
CA ARG A 94 -24.49 14.20 -29.44
C ARG A 94 -23.68 13.36 -30.41
N THR A 95 -22.63 13.97 -30.97
CA THR A 95 -21.60 13.22 -31.67
C THR A 95 -20.70 12.52 -30.65
N SER A 96 -20.05 11.44 -31.08
CA SER A 96 -19.22 10.61 -30.22
C SER A 96 -18.15 9.87 -31.00
N LEU A 97 -17.08 9.49 -30.30
CA LEU A 97 -16.25 8.36 -30.70
C LEU A 97 -16.94 7.08 -30.24
N ARG A 98 -17.28 6.20 -31.19
CA ARG A 98 -17.93 4.92 -30.90
C ARG A 98 -16.91 3.80 -30.96
N VAL A 99 -16.90 2.97 -29.93
CA VAL A 99 -16.06 1.77 -29.80
C VAL A 99 -16.98 0.59 -29.56
N THR A 100 -16.95 -0.41 -30.44
CA THR A 100 -17.69 -1.66 -30.25
C THR A 100 -16.75 -2.84 -30.20
N GLY A 101 -17.11 -3.90 -29.48
CA GLY A 101 -16.34 -5.13 -29.49
C GLY A 101 -17.02 -6.25 -28.70
N THR A 102 -16.26 -7.30 -28.43
CA THR A 102 -16.66 -8.42 -27.58
C THR A 102 -15.69 -8.54 -26.41
N ILE A 103 -16.21 -8.49 -25.18
CA ILE A 103 -15.47 -8.89 -23.98
C ILE A 103 -15.55 -10.41 -23.88
N THR A 104 -14.42 -11.07 -23.97
CA THR A 104 -14.31 -12.53 -23.86
C THR A 104 -14.40 -12.99 -22.41
N THR A 105 -14.70 -14.27 -22.20
CA THR A 105 -14.77 -14.88 -20.86
C THR A 105 -13.42 -14.98 -20.15
N ASP A 106 -12.30 -14.79 -20.85
CA ASP A 106 -10.94 -14.66 -20.32
C ASP A 106 -10.51 -13.19 -20.12
N GLY A 107 -11.43 -12.23 -20.28
CA GLY A 107 -11.19 -10.83 -19.90
C GLY A 107 -10.37 -10.04 -20.91
N ARG A 108 -10.66 -10.22 -22.20
CA ARG A 108 -10.06 -9.41 -23.28
C ARG A 108 -11.17 -8.75 -24.10
N LEU A 109 -10.98 -7.48 -24.46
CA LEU A 109 -11.83 -6.81 -25.43
C LEU A 109 -11.27 -7.04 -26.84
N VAL A 110 -12.01 -7.81 -27.66
CA VAL A 110 -11.63 -8.23 -29.02
C VAL A 110 -12.67 -7.80 -30.04
N ASP A 111 -12.40 -8.07 -31.32
CA ASP A 111 -13.26 -7.69 -32.46
C ASP A 111 -13.61 -6.19 -32.47
N VAL A 112 -12.62 -5.39 -32.12
CA VAL A 112 -12.78 -3.96 -31.85
C VAL A 112 -13.00 -3.19 -33.15
N THR A 113 -14.09 -2.44 -33.20
CA THR A 113 -14.33 -1.41 -34.22
C THR A 113 -14.38 -0.05 -33.57
N VAL A 114 -13.56 0.87 -34.08
CA VAL A 114 -13.54 2.29 -33.68
C VAL A 114 -14.08 3.10 -34.85
N GLY A 115 -15.03 4.00 -34.58
CA GLY A 115 -15.65 4.80 -35.62
C GLY A 115 -16.34 6.07 -35.10
N ARG A 116 -16.83 6.89 -36.04
CA ARG A 116 -17.77 7.97 -35.74
C ARG A 116 -19.07 7.36 -35.19
N GLY A 117 -19.69 8.02 -34.22
CA GLY A 117 -21.00 7.62 -33.74
C GLY A 117 -21.82 8.79 -33.25
N ASP A 118 -23.12 8.56 -33.13
CA ASP A 118 -24.08 9.53 -32.59
C ASP A 118 -24.89 8.87 -31.47
N THR A 119 -25.19 9.65 -30.44
CA THR A 119 -26.15 9.28 -29.39
C THR A 119 -27.39 10.14 -29.55
N PRO A 120 -28.49 9.63 -30.15
CA PRO A 120 -29.74 10.37 -30.28
C PRO A 120 -30.35 10.72 -28.92
N ALA A 121 -31.16 11.79 -28.88
CA ALA A 121 -31.96 12.12 -27.71
C ALA A 121 -32.82 10.91 -27.28
N GLY A 122 -32.86 10.63 -25.98
CA GLY A 122 -33.56 9.50 -25.38
C GLY A 122 -32.81 8.18 -25.35
N ARG A 123 -31.66 8.04 -26.04
CA ARG A 123 -30.89 6.77 -26.03
C ARG A 123 -30.04 6.61 -24.77
N CYS A 124 -29.60 7.70 -24.15
CA CYS A 124 -28.79 7.67 -22.93
C CYS A 124 -29.67 7.77 -21.67
N VAL A 125 -29.29 7.04 -20.63
CA VAL A 125 -29.90 7.11 -19.29
C VAL A 125 -28.78 7.36 -18.27
N ALA A 126 -28.93 8.43 -17.49
CA ALA A 126 -28.03 8.72 -16.37
C ALA A 126 -28.40 7.85 -15.17
N VAL A 127 -27.40 7.26 -14.51
CA VAL A 127 -27.55 6.42 -13.32
C VAL A 127 -26.52 6.85 -12.29
N ASP A 128 -26.92 7.08 -11.04
CA ASP A 128 -25.96 7.34 -9.96
C ASP A 128 -25.20 6.05 -9.61
N HIS A 129 -23.89 6.15 -9.35
CA HIS A 129 -23.12 5.09 -8.71
C HIS A 129 -23.81 4.47 -7.49
N ALA A 130 -24.52 5.26 -6.68
CA ALA A 130 -25.25 4.82 -5.50
C ALA A 130 -26.52 4.00 -5.80
N GLU A 131 -27.12 4.15 -6.99
CA GLU A 131 -28.33 3.43 -7.39
C GLU A 131 -28.04 2.02 -7.90
N VAL A 132 -26.87 1.82 -8.52
CA VAL A 132 -26.49 0.56 -9.16
C VAL A 132 -26.59 -0.66 -8.25
N PRO A 133 -26.13 -0.66 -6.97
CA PRO A 133 -26.29 -1.82 -6.10
C PRO A 133 -27.75 -2.24 -5.91
N GLY A 134 -28.67 -1.27 -5.77
CA GLY A 134 -30.10 -1.54 -5.65
C GLY A 134 -30.66 -2.17 -6.92
N ILE A 135 -30.30 -1.64 -8.09
CA ILE A 135 -30.73 -2.16 -9.39
C ILE A 135 -30.21 -3.59 -9.61
N LEU A 136 -28.98 -3.90 -9.22
CA LEU A 136 -28.41 -5.25 -9.33
C LEU A 136 -29.12 -6.27 -8.43
N THR A 137 -29.78 -5.83 -7.35
CA THR A 137 -30.57 -6.71 -6.47
C THR A 137 -32.03 -6.83 -6.85
N ASP A 138 -32.51 -6.07 -7.84
CA ASP A 138 -33.90 -6.09 -8.31
C ASP A 138 -33.99 -6.60 -9.76
N PRO A 139 -34.24 -7.91 -9.97
CA PRO A 139 -34.41 -8.49 -11.30
C PRO A 139 -35.58 -7.91 -12.11
N ALA A 140 -36.54 -7.25 -11.46
CA ALA A 140 -37.67 -6.61 -12.15
C ALA A 140 -37.32 -5.20 -12.67
N HIS A 141 -36.22 -4.61 -12.22
CA HIS A 141 -35.80 -3.29 -12.67
C HIS A 141 -35.39 -3.31 -14.17
N PRO A 142 -35.87 -2.37 -15.01
CA PRO A 142 -35.62 -2.40 -16.45
C PRO A 142 -34.13 -2.40 -16.86
N LEU A 143 -33.29 -1.74 -16.07
CA LEU A 143 -31.83 -1.68 -16.32
C LEU A 143 -31.06 -2.88 -15.75
N HIS A 144 -31.70 -3.77 -14.98
CA HIS A 144 -31.04 -4.89 -14.32
C HIS A 144 -30.29 -5.80 -15.31
N PRO A 145 -30.87 -6.25 -16.45
CA PRO A 145 -30.17 -7.16 -17.36
C PRO A 145 -28.85 -6.60 -17.90
N GLN A 146 -28.85 -5.31 -18.27
CA GLN A 146 -27.68 -4.62 -18.81
C GLN A 146 -26.62 -4.36 -17.72
N LEU A 147 -27.03 -3.93 -16.52
CA LEU A 147 -26.11 -3.73 -15.40
C LEU A 147 -25.51 -5.03 -14.88
N ALA A 148 -26.29 -6.11 -14.82
CA ALA A 148 -25.80 -7.44 -14.45
C ALA A 148 -24.78 -7.97 -15.47
N ALA A 149 -25.02 -7.74 -16.76
CA ALA A 149 -24.07 -8.05 -17.81
C ALA A 149 -22.78 -7.21 -17.70
N ALA A 150 -22.90 -5.91 -17.43
CA ALA A 150 -21.77 -5.01 -17.24
C ALA A 150 -20.94 -5.38 -16.00
N ASP A 151 -21.57 -5.74 -14.88
CA ASP A 151 -20.87 -6.23 -13.68
C ASP A 151 -20.12 -7.53 -13.98
N ALA A 152 -20.77 -8.52 -14.58
CA ALA A 152 -20.12 -9.78 -14.93
C ALA A 152 -18.91 -9.58 -15.86
N ALA A 153 -19.05 -8.73 -16.88
CA ALA A 153 -17.96 -8.39 -17.78
C ALA A 153 -16.80 -7.67 -17.04
N ALA A 154 -17.12 -6.72 -16.17
CA ALA A 154 -16.13 -5.99 -15.38
C ALA A 154 -15.37 -6.89 -14.39
N GLN A 155 -16.05 -7.84 -13.75
CA GLN A 155 -15.38 -8.82 -12.86
C GLN A 155 -14.39 -9.71 -13.63
N VAL A 156 -14.74 -10.09 -14.86
CA VAL A 156 -13.88 -10.91 -15.72
C VAL A 156 -12.66 -10.11 -16.20
N LEU A 157 -12.85 -8.85 -16.62
CA LEU A 157 -11.76 -7.93 -16.94
C LEU A 157 -10.82 -7.71 -15.75
N LEU A 158 -11.38 -7.46 -14.56
CA LEU A 158 -10.62 -7.28 -13.32
C LEU A 158 -9.81 -8.52 -12.96
N THR A 159 -10.43 -9.69 -13.05
CA THR A 159 -9.77 -10.97 -12.75
C THR A 159 -8.59 -11.19 -13.69
N ALA A 160 -8.80 -11.03 -15.01
CA ALA A 160 -7.73 -11.16 -15.99
C ALA A 160 -6.57 -10.18 -15.74
N ARG A 161 -6.86 -8.93 -15.38
CA ARG A 161 -5.83 -7.95 -15.02
C ARG A 161 -5.07 -8.33 -13.76
N ARG A 162 -5.75 -8.83 -12.72
CA ARG A 162 -5.10 -9.32 -11.49
C ARG A 162 -4.21 -10.52 -11.76
N ASP A 163 -4.70 -11.49 -12.52
CA ASP A 163 -3.95 -12.69 -12.92
C ASP A 163 -2.75 -12.34 -13.80
N GLY A 164 -2.87 -11.27 -14.60
CA GLY A 164 -1.76 -10.69 -15.37
C GLY A 164 -0.76 -9.87 -14.54
N GLY A 165 -0.97 -9.72 -13.24
CA GLY A 165 -0.09 -8.97 -12.32
C GLY A 165 -0.25 -7.45 -12.38
N ALA A 166 -1.42 -6.95 -12.80
CA ALA A 166 -1.73 -5.52 -12.76
C ALA A 166 -1.95 -5.06 -11.32
N LEU A 167 -1.65 -3.79 -11.06
CA LEU A 167 -1.90 -3.14 -9.78
C LEU A 167 -3.37 -2.76 -9.66
N ALA A 168 -4.24 -3.78 -9.59
CA ALA A 168 -5.69 -3.66 -9.57
C ALA A 168 -6.23 -3.97 -8.16
N PHE A 169 -6.41 -2.93 -7.35
CA PHE A 169 -6.85 -3.01 -5.97
C PHE A 169 -8.15 -2.24 -5.77
N TYR A 170 -9.16 -2.91 -5.22
CA TYR A 170 -10.46 -2.29 -4.90
C TYR A 170 -10.88 -2.77 -3.52
N ASP A 171 -10.95 -1.85 -2.57
CA ASP A 171 -11.53 -2.03 -1.24
C ASP A 171 -12.61 -0.95 -1.06
N LEU A 172 -13.79 -1.25 -1.59
CA LEU A 172 -14.93 -0.32 -1.58
C LEU A 172 -15.40 -0.05 -0.15
N THR A 173 -15.32 -1.04 0.75
CA THR A 173 -15.69 -0.89 2.17
C THR A 173 -14.86 0.19 2.86
N ARG A 174 -13.54 0.19 2.66
CA ARG A 174 -12.64 1.19 3.26
C ARG A 174 -12.46 2.43 2.39
N GLY A 175 -12.92 2.40 1.14
CA GLY A 175 -12.86 3.50 0.20
C GLY A 175 -11.49 3.68 -0.44
N TRP A 176 -10.87 2.58 -0.87
CA TRP A 176 -9.61 2.59 -1.59
C TRP A 176 -9.75 1.93 -2.95
N ALA A 177 -9.17 2.54 -3.99
CA ALA A 177 -9.10 1.94 -5.32
C ALA A 177 -7.77 2.27 -6.00
N SER A 178 -7.29 1.40 -6.89
CA SER A 178 -6.17 1.69 -7.78
C SER A 178 -6.61 2.60 -8.92
N SER A 179 -5.85 3.66 -9.18
CA SER A 179 -6.01 4.50 -10.36
C SER A 179 -5.41 3.87 -11.61
N GLU A 180 -5.66 4.48 -12.77
CA GLU A 180 -5.07 4.08 -14.06
C GLU A 180 -3.53 4.16 -14.05
N ASP A 181 -2.93 5.03 -13.24
CA ASP A 181 -1.48 5.10 -13.06
C ASP A 181 -0.93 3.97 -12.13
N GLY A 182 -1.79 3.12 -11.57
CA GLY A 182 -1.43 2.03 -10.64
C GLY A 182 -1.26 2.46 -9.18
N ALA A 183 -1.65 3.71 -8.84
CA ALA A 183 -1.57 4.23 -7.48
C ALA A 183 -2.85 3.93 -6.70
N ILE A 184 -2.75 3.53 -5.43
CA ILE A 184 -3.93 3.35 -4.56
C ILE A 184 -4.38 4.71 -4.00
N VAL A 185 -5.58 5.14 -4.39
CA VAL A 185 -6.20 6.42 -4.03
C VAL A 185 -7.46 6.21 -3.20
N ALA A 186 -7.80 7.23 -2.40
CA ALA A 186 -9.06 7.23 -1.66
C ALA A 186 -10.21 7.59 -2.61
N ILE A 187 -11.33 6.90 -2.47
CA ILE A 187 -12.58 7.21 -3.16
C ILE A 187 -13.62 7.74 -2.16
N THR A 188 -14.44 8.68 -2.60
CA THR A 188 -15.50 9.28 -1.77
C THR A 188 -16.60 8.27 -1.47
N ALA A 189 -17.43 8.53 -0.46
CA ALA A 189 -18.42 7.55 0.00
C ALA A 189 -19.41 7.12 -1.09
N GLU A 190 -19.77 8.06 -1.96
CA GLU A 190 -20.73 7.90 -3.05
C GLU A 190 -20.18 6.96 -4.14
N LEU A 191 -18.86 6.92 -4.33
CA LEU A 191 -18.18 6.08 -5.31
C LEU A 191 -17.86 4.67 -4.79
N ARG A 192 -18.16 4.35 -3.52
CA ARG A 192 -17.82 3.06 -2.88
C ARG A 192 -18.79 1.94 -3.26
N THR A 193 -19.11 1.82 -4.54
CA THR A 193 -20.06 0.85 -5.07
C THR A 193 -19.44 0.07 -6.23
N VAL A 194 -20.06 -1.07 -6.56
CA VAL A 194 -19.62 -1.90 -7.70
C VAL A 194 -19.64 -1.14 -9.02
N ALA A 195 -20.47 -0.10 -9.13
CA ALA A 195 -20.53 0.80 -10.27
C ALA A 195 -19.18 1.45 -10.59
N TYR A 196 -18.37 1.79 -9.58
CA TYR A 196 -17.03 2.32 -9.78
C TYR A 196 -16.13 1.30 -10.47
N VAL A 197 -16.21 0.03 -10.10
CA VAL A 197 -15.46 -1.06 -10.74
C VAL A 197 -15.93 -1.28 -12.17
N ILE A 198 -17.24 -1.26 -12.41
CA ILE A 198 -17.83 -1.40 -13.76
C ILE A 198 -17.27 -0.35 -14.71
N VAL A 199 -17.40 0.93 -14.36
CA VAL A 199 -16.94 2.04 -15.20
C VAL A 199 -15.41 1.97 -15.37
N GLN A 200 -14.66 1.79 -14.28
CA GLN A 200 -13.20 1.79 -14.32
C GLN A 200 -12.63 0.68 -15.23
N GLU A 201 -13.16 -0.55 -15.14
CA GLU A 201 -12.66 -1.67 -15.94
C GLU A 201 -13.08 -1.55 -17.41
N LEU A 202 -14.31 -1.10 -17.70
CA LEU A 202 -14.76 -0.86 -19.08
C LEU A 202 -13.94 0.25 -19.75
N MET A 203 -13.67 1.35 -19.04
CA MET A 203 -12.89 2.46 -19.58
C MET A 203 -11.41 2.08 -19.77
N ILE A 204 -10.81 1.31 -18.87
CA ILE A 204 -9.45 0.78 -19.07
C ILE A 204 -9.38 -0.11 -20.31
N ALA A 205 -10.33 -1.04 -20.47
CA ALA A 205 -10.39 -1.93 -21.62
C ALA A 205 -10.60 -1.15 -22.94
N THR A 206 -11.46 -0.13 -22.91
CA THR A 206 -11.71 0.75 -24.07
C THR A 206 -10.46 1.55 -24.44
N ASN A 207 -9.78 2.13 -23.45
CA ASN A 207 -8.53 2.86 -23.63
C ASN A 207 -7.42 1.99 -24.23
N GLU A 208 -7.27 0.74 -23.75
CA GLU A 208 -6.35 -0.24 -24.33
C GLU A 208 -6.71 -0.57 -25.78
N ALA A 209 -7.97 -0.93 -26.03
CA ALA A 209 -8.47 -1.33 -27.33
C ALA A 209 -8.25 -0.24 -28.39
N VAL A 210 -8.56 1.02 -28.06
CA VAL A 210 -8.33 2.15 -28.95
C VAL A 210 -6.83 2.41 -29.15
N ALA A 211 -6.01 2.27 -28.11
CA ALA A 211 -4.56 2.40 -28.24
C ALA A 211 -3.97 1.34 -29.20
N LEU A 212 -4.38 0.07 -29.06
CA LEU A 212 -3.97 -1.02 -29.94
C LEU A 212 -4.44 -0.79 -31.38
N TRP A 213 -5.70 -0.40 -31.57
CA TRP A 213 -6.26 -0.07 -32.88
C TRP A 213 -5.48 1.07 -33.58
N CYS A 214 -5.03 2.07 -32.81
CA CYS A 214 -4.17 3.14 -33.30
C CYS A 214 -2.77 2.65 -33.68
N VAL A 215 -2.17 1.76 -32.88
CA VAL A 215 -0.87 1.12 -33.18
C VAL A 215 -0.94 0.35 -34.49
N GLU A 216 -1.98 -0.48 -34.68
CA GLU A 216 -2.18 -1.27 -35.90
C GLU A 216 -2.30 -0.41 -37.17
N ARG A 217 -2.83 0.80 -37.03
CA ARG A 217 -3.01 1.77 -38.13
C ARG A 217 -1.86 2.77 -38.26
N GLY A 218 -0.85 2.69 -37.40
CA GLY A 218 0.27 3.61 -37.40
C GLY A 218 -0.12 5.06 -37.07
N LEU A 219 -1.17 5.27 -36.27
CA LEU A 219 -1.62 6.61 -35.92
C LEU A 219 -0.72 7.24 -34.85
N PRO A 220 -0.25 8.49 -35.05
CA PRO A 220 0.59 9.17 -34.09
C PRO A 220 -0.27 9.77 -32.98
N ILE A 221 -0.73 8.97 -32.03
CA ILE A 221 -1.45 9.43 -30.82
C ILE A 221 -0.49 9.65 -29.64
N LEU A 222 -0.95 10.30 -28.58
CA LEU A 222 -0.26 10.34 -27.29
C LEU A 222 -0.60 9.08 -26.48
N PHE A 223 0.34 8.13 -26.42
CA PHE A 223 0.27 7.00 -25.49
C PHE A 223 0.55 7.45 -24.06
N ARG A 224 -0.15 6.83 -23.10
CA ARG A 224 0.12 6.97 -21.67
C ARG A 224 1.05 5.84 -21.26
N ASN A 225 2.35 6.12 -21.23
CA ASN A 225 3.38 5.14 -20.92
C ASN A 225 3.70 5.12 -19.43
N HIS A 226 3.85 3.94 -18.84
CA HIS A 226 4.27 3.78 -17.45
C HIS A 226 5.37 2.73 -17.40
N ARG A 227 6.59 3.15 -17.03
CA ARG A 227 7.75 2.26 -16.93
C ARG A 227 8.03 1.91 -15.45
N PRO A 228 8.49 0.70 -15.13
CA PRO A 228 8.88 0.35 -13.77
C PRO A 228 10.05 1.22 -13.29
N ASN A 229 10.19 1.37 -11.97
CA ASN A 229 11.44 1.83 -11.40
C ASN A 229 12.46 0.67 -11.44
N PRO A 230 13.59 0.79 -12.16
CA PRO A 230 14.54 -0.33 -12.34
C PRO A 230 15.18 -0.82 -11.04
N VAL A 231 15.09 -0.04 -9.95
CA VAL A 231 15.66 -0.37 -8.63
C VAL A 231 14.59 -0.97 -7.69
N ALA A 232 13.33 -1.06 -8.12
CA ALA A 232 12.26 -1.62 -7.30
C ALA A 232 12.24 -3.15 -7.35
N GLY A 233 11.99 -3.79 -6.20
CA GLY A 233 11.69 -5.22 -6.11
C GLY A 233 10.31 -5.56 -6.70
N SER A 234 9.92 -6.84 -6.63
CA SER A 234 8.64 -7.32 -7.15
C SER A 234 7.45 -6.58 -6.52
N THR A 235 6.57 -6.02 -7.35
CA THR A 235 5.33 -5.39 -6.88
C THR A 235 4.28 -6.40 -6.43
N ASP A 236 4.37 -7.66 -6.84
CA ASP A 236 3.32 -8.65 -6.62
C ASP A 236 3.24 -9.04 -5.13
N GLU A 237 4.39 -9.27 -4.50
CA GLU A 237 4.50 -9.51 -3.05
C GLU A 237 3.98 -8.31 -2.24
N LEU A 238 4.35 -7.10 -2.66
CA LEU A 238 3.89 -5.87 -2.03
C LEU A 238 2.37 -5.69 -2.14
N MET A 239 1.75 -6.03 -3.28
CA MET A 239 0.30 -5.98 -3.41
C MET A 239 -0.41 -6.98 -2.50
N HIS A 240 0.17 -8.17 -2.31
CA HIS A 240 -0.34 -9.15 -1.35
C HIS A 240 -0.24 -8.63 0.10
N GLU A 241 0.91 -8.04 0.47
CA GLU A 241 1.09 -7.39 1.77
C GLU A 241 0.08 -6.25 1.98
N ILE A 242 -0.17 -5.41 0.97
CA ILE A 242 -1.14 -4.31 1.04
C ILE A 242 -2.55 -4.84 1.29
N ALA A 243 -2.95 -5.89 0.57
CA ALA A 243 -4.26 -6.51 0.75
C ALA A 243 -4.42 -7.10 2.17
N ALA A 244 -3.38 -7.78 2.68
CA ALA A 244 -3.37 -8.32 4.04
C ALA A 244 -3.39 -7.21 5.11
N ALA A 245 -2.74 -6.08 4.84
CA ALA A 245 -2.64 -4.95 5.75
C ALA A 245 -3.87 -4.04 5.76
N ALA A 246 -4.88 -4.28 4.92
CA ALA A 246 -6.03 -3.38 4.81
C ALA A 246 -6.78 -3.18 6.15
N GLY A 247 -6.70 -4.13 7.08
CA GLY A 247 -7.24 -4.03 8.45
C GLY A 247 -6.39 -3.23 9.45
N ASP A 248 -5.16 -2.89 9.10
CA ASP A 248 -4.22 -2.10 9.90
C ASP A 248 -3.91 -0.78 9.16
N PRO A 249 -4.56 0.34 9.54
CA PRO A 249 -4.42 1.61 8.83
C PRO A 249 -2.98 2.13 8.75
N ASP A 250 -2.16 1.90 9.80
CA ASP A 250 -0.77 2.38 9.83
C ASP A 250 0.11 1.52 8.93
N LEU A 251 -0.03 0.19 8.97
CA LEU A 251 0.68 -0.71 8.07
C LEU A 251 0.27 -0.48 6.61
N PHE A 252 -1.02 -0.35 6.34
CA PHE A 252 -1.53 -0.05 5.00
C PHE A 252 -0.94 1.25 4.46
N ALA A 253 -0.91 2.33 5.26
CA ALA A 253 -0.33 3.59 4.86
C ALA A 253 1.16 3.49 4.53
N LYS A 254 1.93 2.73 5.33
CA LYS A 254 3.36 2.45 5.08
C LYS A 254 3.57 1.69 3.78
N LEU A 255 2.84 0.60 3.57
CA LEU A 255 2.96 -0.24 2.38
C LEU A 255 2.51 0.48 1.11
N ARG A 256 1.43 1.27 1.18
CA ARG A 256 1.03 2.16 0.08
C ARG A 256 2.14 3.17 -0.24
N GLY A 257 2.80 3.73 0.76
CA GLY A 257 3.96 4.60 0.57
C GLY A 257 5.11 3.89 -0.16
N ARG A 258 5.39 2.63 0.21
CA ARG A 258 6.36 1.76 -0.46
C ARG A 258 5.96 1.49 -1.91
N LEU A 259 4.68 1.27 -2.20
CA LEU A 259 4.20 1.08 -3.58
C LEU A 259 4.44 2.33 -4.43
N LEU A 260 4.17 3.52 -3.89
CA LEU A 260 4.40 4.75 -4.64
C LEU A 260 5.88 5.02 -4.93
N SER A 261 6.82 4.48 -4.13
CA SER A 261 8.25 4.61 -4.41
C SER A 261 8.77 3.58 -5.43
N THR A 262 8.03 2.49 -5.68
CA THR A 262 8.37 1.50 -6.72
C THR A 262 7.88 1.89 -8.11
N LEU A 263 6.94 2.84 -8.22
CA LEU A 263 6.37 3.28 -9.48
C LEU A 263 7.03 4.57 -9.98
N ARG A 264 7.30 4.64 -11.29
CA ARG A 264 7.61 5.92 -11.93
C ARG A 264 6.31 6.64 -12.26
N ALA A 265 6.39 7.96 -12.39
CA ALA A 265 5.32 8.72 -13.01
C ALA A 265 5.05 8.21 -14.43
N ALA A 266 3.79 7.90 -14.75
CA ALA A 266 3.37 7.70 -16.12
C ALA A 266 3.49 9.02 -16.93
N THR A 267 3.79 8.89 -18.21
CA THR A 267 4.15 9.98 -19.13
C THR A 267 3.46 9.84 -20.47
N TYR A 268 3.09 10.97 -21.08
CA TYR A 268 2.62 11.01 -22.46
C TYR A 268 3.78 10.99 -23.46
N ASP A 269 3.73 10.12 -24.45
CA ASP A 269 4.69 10.08 -25.56
C ASP A 269 4.01 9.56 -26.83
N ARG A 270 4.50 9.95 -28.00
CA ARG A 270 4.02 9.40 -29.28
C ARG A 270 4.50 7.99 -29.55
N THR A 271 5.55 7.54 -28.86
CA THR A 271 6.06 6.18 -28.95
C THR A 271 5.48 5.32 -27.83
N VAL A 272 4.95 4.16 -28.20
CA VAL A 272 4.41 3.19 -27.25
C VAL A 272 5.55 2.47 -26.49
N HIS A 273 5.41 2.38 -25.17
CA HIS A 273 6.34 1.69 -24.28
C HIS A 273 5.63 0.74 -23.30
N GLY A 274 4.31 0.63 -23.40
CA GLY A 274 3.46 -0.12 -22.48
C GLY A 274 3.19 0.62 -21.16
N HIS A 275 2.34 0.00 -20.36
CA HIS A 275 1.87 0.53 -19.09
C HIS A 275 2.07 -0.47 -17.94
N TYR A 276 3.18 -0.32 -17.23
CA TYR A 276 3.62 -1.23 -16.16
C TYR A 276 2.55 -1.48 -15.10
N GLY A 277 1.97 -0.43 -14.53
CA GLY A 277 0.96 -0.58 -13.46
C GLY A 277 -0.33 -1.27 -13.91
N LEU A 278 -0.64 -1.25 -15.20
CA LEU A 278 -1.84 -1.89 -15.77
C LEU A 278 -1.52 -3.22 -16.47
N ARG A 279 -0.23 -3.54 -16.66
CA ARG A 279 0.29 -4.69 -17.44
C ARG A 279 -0.20 -4.74 -18.89
N LEU A 280 -0.32 -3.57 -19.51
CA LEU A 280 -0.80 -3.45 -20.89
C LEU A 280 0.35 -3.12 -21.84
N SER A 281 0.29 -3.67 -23.06
CA SER A 281 1.31 -3.45 -24.10
C SER A 281 1.20 -2.08 -24.75
N ALA A 282 -0.01 -1.53 -24.83
CA ALA A 282 -0.33 -0.17 -25.25
C ALA A 282 -1.45 0.37 -24.36
N TYR A 283 -1.35 1.64 -24.00
CA TYR A 283 -2.41 2.33 -23.25
C TYR A 283 -2.42 3.80 -23.64
N SER A 284 -3.61 4.38 -23.72
CA SER A 284 -3.80 5.78 -24.05
C SER A 284 -5.04 6.28 -23.33
N HIS A 285 -5.08 7.56 -22.97
CA HIS A 285 -6.33 8.16 -22.51
C HIS A 285 -7.14 8.62 -23.71
N VAL A 286 -8.34 8.08 -23.85
CA VAL A 286 -9.33 8.50 -24.86
C VAL A 286 -10.74 8.66 -24.29
N THR A 287 -11.03 8.08 -23.12
CA THR A 287 -12.37 8.01 -22.54
C THR A 287 -12.81 9.26 -21.76
N SER A 288 -12.03 10.34 -21.75
CA SER A 288 -12.40 11.55 -20.99
C SER A 288 -11.99 12.90 -21.60
N PRO A 289 -12.40 13.21 -22.84
CA PRO A 289 -12.02 14.42 -23.55
C PRO A 289 -12.63 15.73 -23.01
N LEU A 290 -13.70 15.69 -22.20
CA LEU A 290 -14.25 16.88 -21.54
C LEU A 290 -13.29 17.43 -20.46
N ARG A 291 -12.53 16.53 -19.83
CA ARG A 291 -11.73 16.82 -18.64
C ARG A 291 -10.23 16.56 -18.76
N ARG A 292 -9.75 16.04 -19.89
CA ARG A 292 -8.33 15.80 -20.16
C ARG A 292 -7.96 16.20 -21.59
N VAL A 293 -7.00 17.09 -21.75
CA VAL A 293 -6.58 17.58 -23.09
C VAL A 293 -5.87 16.49 -23.90
N ALA A 294 -5.23 15.52 -23.24
CA ALA A 294 -4.60 14.38 -23.91
C ALA A 294 -5.63 13.56 -24.71
N ASP A 295 -6.80 13.32 -24.13
CA ASP A 295 -7.93 12.65 -24.76
C ASP A 295 -8.47 13.47 -25.94
N LEU A 296 -8.60 14.79 -25.80
CA LEU A 296 -9.00 15.69 -26.90
C LEU A 296 -8.00 15.66 -28.06
N ILE A 297 -6.69 15.68 -27.77
CA ILE A 297 -5.64 15.56 -28.79
C ILE A 297 -5.78 14.23 -29.53
N ASN A 298 -5.93 13.13 -28.80
CA ASN A 298 -6.08 11.79 -29.37
C ASN A 298 -7.37 11.68 -30.20
N GLN A 299 -8.48 12.22 -29.70
CA GLN A 299 -9.76 12.22 -30.40
C GLN A 299 -9.69 12.97 -31.73
N ARG A 300 -9.02 14.13 -31.78
CA ARG A 300 -8.80 14.86 -33.05
C ARG A 300 -8.03 14.04 -34.07
N ILE A 301 -6.99 13.32 -33.64
CA ILE A 301 -6.19 12.46 -34.52
C ILE A 301 -7.03 11.29 -35.04
N ILE A 302 -7.80 10.66 -34.16
CA ILE A 302 -8.69 9.54 -34.51
C ILE A 302 -9.78 10.01 -35.48
N PHE A 303 -10.44 11.13 -35.20
CA PHE A 303 -11.48 11.71 -36.05
C PHE A 303 -10.93 12.11 -37.43
N ALA A 304 -9.78 12.79 -37.48
CA ALA A 304 -9.15 13.11 -38.76
C ALA A 304 -8.86 11.84 -39.59
N HIS A 305 -8.40 10.75 -38.96
CA HIS A 305 -8.20 9.48 -39.65
C HIS A 305 -9.52 8.87 -40.17
N LEU A 306 -10.56 8.84 -39.32
CA LEU A 306 -11.87 8.29 -39.67
C LEU A 306 -12.56 9.08 -40.78
N ASP A 307 -12.36 10.40 -40.83
CA ASP A 307 -12.92 11.29 -41.84
C ASP A 307 -12.04 11.43 -43.09
N HIS A 308 -10.92 10.70 -43.15
CA HIS A 308 -9.93 10.81 -44.22
C HIS A 308 -9.40 12.25 -44.44
N SER A 309 -9.28 13.00 -43.35
CA SER A 309 -8.77 14.37 -43.31
C SER A 309 -7.29 14.42 -42.91
N PRO A 310 -6.58 15.54 -43.20
CA PRO A 310 -5.19 15.70 -42.80
C PRO A 310 -4.99 15.59 -41.28
N ALA A 311 -3.84 15.04 -40.86
CA ALA A 311 -3.51 14.94 -39.44
C ALA A 311 -3.44 16.34 -38.80
N PRO A 312 -4.08 16.54 -37.63
CA PRO A 312 -4.16 17.86 -36.99
C PRO A 312 -2.84 18.35 -36.41
N TYR A 313 -1.89 17.44 -36.17
CA TYR A 313 -0.59 17.73 -35.59
C TYR A 313 0.51 17.03 -36.36
N THR A 314 1.61 17.73 -36.57
CA THR A 314 2.87 17.13 -37.02
C THR A 314 3.50 16.28 -35.89
N PRO A 315 4.40 15.33 -36.21
CA PRO A 315 5.10 14.53 -35.21
C PRO A 315 5.83 15.37 -34.14
N ASP A 316 6.43 16.50 -34.55
CA ASP A 316 7.18 17.39 -33.65
C ASP A 316 6.24 18.19 -32.74
N GLN A 317 5.10 18.66 -33.26
CA GLN A 317 4.07 19.30 -32.44
C GLN A 317 3.54 18.32 -31.40
N LEU A 318 3.23 17.08 -31.79
CA LEU A 318 2.73 16.06 -30.87
C LEU A 318 3.74 15.72 -29.78
N ALA A 319 5.02 15.58 -30.13
CA ALA A 319 6.09 15.37 -29.16
C ALA A 319 6.22 16.55 -28.17
N ALA A 320 6.12 17.79 -28.66
CA ALA A 320 6.14 18.98 -27.82
C ALA A 320 4.93 19.04 -26.86
N LEU A 321 3.73 18.68 -27.34
CA LEU A 321 2.53 18.58 -26.53
C LEU A 321 2.69 17.54 -25.41
N GLY A 322 3.16 16.33 -25.74
CA GLY A 322 3.44 15.29 -24.74
C GLY A 322 4.46 15.76 -23.69
N ALA A 323 5.54 16.40 -24.11
CA ALA A 323 6.56 16.95 -23.22
C ALA A 323 6.02 18.06 -22.30
N ASP A 324 5.14 18.93 -22.80
CA ASP A 324 4.50 19.98 -22.00
C ASP A 324 3.56 19.41 -20.95
N LEU A 325 2.70 18.45 -21.32
CA LEU A 325 1.82 17.76 -20.38
C LEU A 325 2.64 17.08 -19.26
N ASN A 326 3.72 16.38 -19.62
CA ASN A 326 4.60 15.73 -18.65
C ASN A 326 5.27 16.74 -17.71
N ARG A 327 5.73 17.89 -18.23
CA ARG A 327 6.29 18.98 -17.40
C ARG A 327 5.26 19.51 -16.41
N ARG A 328 4.02 19.76 -16.86
CA ARG A 328 2.93 20.26 -16.00
C ARG A 328 2.57 19.26 -14.91
N THR A 329 2.40 17.97 -15.25
CA THR A 329 2.13 16.93 -14.25
C THR A 329 3.24 16.84 -13.21
N ARG A 330 4.51 16.93 -13.62
CA ARG A 330 5.66 16.93 -12.70
C ARG A 330 5.65 18.16 -11.79
N ALA A 331 5.43 19.35 -12.36
CA ALA A 331 5.35 20.60 -11.59
C ALA A 331 4.20 20.57 -10.57
N ALA A 332 3.02 20.07 -10.95
CA ALA A 332 1.88 19.92 -10.05
C ALA A 332 2.16 18.95 -8.89
N ARG A 333 2.81 17.81 -9.17
CA ARG A 333 3.23 16.85 -8.14
C ARG A 333 4.23 17.48 -7.16
N GLU A 334 5.23 18.20 -7.65
CA GLU A 334 6.23 18.87 -6.80
C GLU A 334 5.61 20.02 -5.99
N ALA A 335 4.73 20.82 -6.59
CA ALA A 335 4.00 21.87 -5.89
C ALA A 335 3.12 21.30 -4.76
N LYS A 336 2.42 20.19 -5.00
CA LYS A 336 1.62 19.48 -3.98
C LYS A 336 2.52 18.98 -2.84
N LYS A 337 3.64 18.34 -3.16
CA LYS A 337 4.63 17.88 -2.18
C LYS A 337 5.17 19.04 -1.34
N ASN A 338 5.56 20.15 -1.97
CA ASN A 338 6.08 21.33 -1.27
C ASN A 338 5.00 22.00 -0.41
N HIS A 339 3.75 22.06 -0.89
CA HIS A 339 2.63 22.55 -0.09
C HIS A 339 2.45 21.74 1.20
N PHE A 340 2.44 20.40 1.13
CA PHE A 340 2.35 19.56 2.32
C PHE A 340 3.57 19.69 3.23
N LYS A 341 4.77 19.80 2.67
CA LYS A 341 6.00 20.03 3.44
C LYS A 341 5.92 21.34 4.23
N HIS A 342 5.52 22.44 3.59
CA HIS A 342 5.39 23.74 4.26
C HIS A 342 4.24 23.76 5.27
N ALA A 343 3.12 23.09 4.97
CA ALA A 343 2.03 22.95 5.92
C ALA A 343 2.46 22.17 7.18
N ASP A 344 3.20 21.07 7.00
CA ASP A 344 3.75 20.28 8.11
C ASP A 344 4.76 21.10 8.93
N GLN A 345 5.67 21.83 8.28
CA GLN A 345 6.60 22.75 8.95
C GLN A 345 5.88 23.83 9.75
N ARG A 346 4.81 24.41 9.20
CA ARG A 346 4.01 25.42 9.91
C ARG A 346 3.30 24.82 11.12
N ILE A 347 2.68 23.66 10.99
CA ILE A 347 2.02 22.96 12.11
C ILE A 347 3.04 22.64 13.20
N VAL A 348 4.22 22.14 12.82
CA VAL A 348 5.31 21.85 13.76
C VAL A 348 5.80 23.13 14.43
N ALA A 349 5.96 24.24 13.71
CA ALA A 349 6.36 25.53 14.27
C ALA A 349 5.30 26.11 15.23
N GLU A 350 4.02 26.02 14.87
CA GLU A 350 2.89 26.41 15.73
C GLU A 350 2.86 25.57 17.01
N GLN A 351 3.01 24.24 16.90
CA GLN A 351 3.08 23.30 18.04
C GLN A 351 4.31 23.54 18.91
N ALA A 352 5.47 23.82 18.31
CA ALA A 352 6.68 24.22 19.03
C ALA A 352 6.44 25.52 19.82
N ALA A 353 5.70 26.47 19.24
CA ALA A 353 5.32 27.72 19.90
C ALA A 353 4.22 27.57 20.96
N THR A 354 3.47 26.46 21.00
CA THR A 354 2.50 26.22 22.07
C THR A 354 3.19 25.97 23.41
N ALA A 355 2.56 26.43 24.48
CA ALA A 355 3.05 26.22 25.85
C ALA A 355 2.86 24.78 26.34
N ASP A 356 1.95 24.00 25.72
CA ASP A 356 1.56 22.67 26.18
C ASP A 356 2.10 21.56 25.26
N LEU A 357 3.42 21.36 25.30
CA LEU A 357 4.09 20.26 24.61
C LEU A 357 3.65 18.87 25.14
N ALA A 358 3.11 18.82 26.35
CA ALA A 358 2.66 17.58 26.99
C ALA A 358 1.42 16.98 26.29
N ALA A 359 0.60 17.81 25.63
CA ALA A 359 -0.56 17.37 24.85
C ALA A 359 -0.20 16.72 23.50
N LEU A 360 1.07 16.75 23.07
CA LEU A 360 1.50 16.19 21.79
C LEU A 360 1.64 14.66 21.89
N ASP A 361 1.11 13.92 20.90
CA ASP A 361 1.45 12.51 20.70
C ASP A 361 2.94 12.34 20.35
N SER A 362 3.49 11.11 20.47
CA SER A 362 4.90 10.84 20.20
C SER A 362 5.35 11.23 18.79
N ARG A 363 4.47 11.12 17.78
CA ARG A 363 4.80 11.45 16.39
C ARG A 363 4.96 12.96 16.19
N ARG A 364 4.06 13.75 16.78
CA ARG A 364 4.11 15.22 16.73
C ARG A 364 5.26 15.76 17.56
N PHE A 365 5.46 15.21 18.76
CA PHE A 365 6.60 15.56 19.61
C PHE A 365 7.93 15.32 18.90
N HIS A 366 8.11 14.14 18.28
CA HIS A 366 9.31 13.83 17.50
C HIS A 366 9.63 14.89 16.44
N LYS A 367 8.60 15.39 15.74
CA LYS A 367 8.78 16.44 14.72
C LYS A 367 9.21 17.78 15.33
N VAL A 368 8.63 18.16 16.47
CA VAL A 368 9.02 19.36 17.21
C VAL A 368 10.46 19.24 17.69
N LEU A 369 10.80 18.12 18.33
CA LEU A 369 12.16 17.81 18.79
C LEU A 369 13.17 17.90 17.65
N LYS A 370 12.88 17.27 16.50
CA LYS A 370 13.74 17.31 15.31
C LYS A 370 13.89 18.71 14.73
N ALA A 371 12.85 19.53 14.76
CA ALA A 371 12.92 20.90 14.26
C ALA A 371 13.74 21.81 15.19
N GLU A 372 13.67 21.60 16.50
CA GLU A 372 14.37 22.42 17.50
C GLU A 372 15.81 21.96 17.78
N ALA A 373 16.16 20.69 17.54
CA ALA A 373 17.49 20.13 17.78
C ALA A 373 18.64 20.84 17.03
N ALA A 374 18.32 21.62 15.99
CA ALA A 374 19.30 22.43 15.25
C ALA A 374 19.71 23.73 15.97
N GLY A 375 19.01 24.13 17.03
CA GLY A 375 19.28 25.34 17.81
C GLY A 375 19.44 25.07 19.30
N PRO A 376 19.56 26.12 20.14
CA PRO A 376 19.69 25.97 21.58
C PRO A 376 18.40 25.45 22.23
N LEU A 377 18.54 24.61 23.25
CA LEU A 377 17.45 24.05 24.02
C LEU A 377 16.74 25.12 24.84
N ARG A 378 15.44 25.29 24.61
CA ARG A 378 14.58 26.15 25.43
C ARG A 378 13.99 25.39 26.63
N ALA A 379 13.69 26.14 27.69
CA ALA A 379 13.20 25.60 28.96
C ALA A 379 11.93 24.73 28.82
N GLY A 380 10.97 25.12 27.98
CA GLY A 380 9.73 24.36 27.79
C GLY A 380 9.97 22.95 27.23
N LEU A 381 10.84 22.83 26.22
CA LEU A 381 11.19 21.54 25.63
C LEU A 381 12.04 20.70 26.59
N ALA A 382 12.94 21.32 27.35
CA ALA A 382 13.72 20.63 28.38
C ALA A 382 12.82 19.98 29.45
N SER A 383 11.81 20.72 29.93
CA SER A 383 10.83 20.22 30.91
C SER A 383 10.00 19.08 30.35
N GLU A 384 9.58 19.14 29.08
CA GLU A 384 8.81 18.07 28.46
C GLU A 384 9.66 16.82 28.19
N LEU A 385 10.91 16.96 27.75
CA LEU A 385 11.85 15.84 27.62
C LEU A 385 12.06 15.12 28.95
N ALA A 386 12.25 15.89 30.03
CA ALA A 386 12.34 15.36 31.39
C ALA A 386 11.07 14.58 31.78
N ARG A 387 9.89 15.17 31.57
CA ARG A 387 8.61 14.50 31.86
C ARG A 387 8.43 13.23 31.04
N ARG A 388 8.81 13.23 29.76
CA ARG A 388 8.67 12.06 28.88
C ARG A 388 9.58 10.91 29.26
N VAL A 389 10.82 11.19 29.66
CA VAL A 389 11.70 10.12 30.15
C VAL A 389 11.19 9.57 31.49
N ASP A 390 10.74 10.43 32.41
CA ASP A 390 10.18 10.00 33.70
C ASP A 390 8.89 9.18 33.54
N ALA A 391 8.10 9.48 32.51
CA ALA A 391 6.83 8.81 32.21
C ALA A 391 6.97 7.62 31.24
N ASP A 392 8.20 7.23 30.88
CA ASP A 392 8.48 6.17 29.90
C ASP A 392 7.77 6.36 28.54
N LEU A 393 7.91 7.56 27.97
CA LEU A 393 7.30 7.95 26.69
C LEU A 393 8.33 8.22 25.58
N MET A 394 9.62 8.03 25.86
CA MET A 394 10.70 8.27 24.91
C MET A 394 10.81 7.13 23.90
N THR A 395 10.99 7.47 22.62
CA THR A 395 11.19 6.48 21.55
C THR A 395 12.62 6.50 21.03
N ALA A 396 13.08 5.39 20.44
CA ALA A 396 14.42 5.33 19.84
C ALA A 396 14.70 6.45 18.81
N PRO A 397 13.75 6.84 17.92
CA PRO A 397 13.90 8.01 17.08
C PRO A 397 14.08 9.34 17.83
N ASP A 398 13.40 9.54 18.96
CA ASP A 398 13.57 10.75 19.77
C ASP A 398 14.98 10.83 20.36
N VAL A 399 15.48 9.71 20.88
CA VAL A 399 16.85 9.64 21.43
C VAL A 399 17.89 9.81 20.33
N ALA A 400 17.67 9.25 19.13
CA ALA A 400 18.57 9.45 17.99
C ALA A 400 18.68 10.94 17.59
N VAL A 401 17.56 11.68 17.61
CA VAL A 401 17.57 13.13 17.39
C VAL A 401 18.25 13.87 18.55
N LEU A 402 18.04 13.44 19.80
CA LEU A 402 18.68 14.05 20.95
C LEU A 402 20.20 13.96 20.88
N ILE A 403 20.76 12.81 20.53
CA ILE A 403 22.22 12.63 20.46
C ILE A 403 22.86 13.40 19.29
N ASP A 404 22.09 13.82 18.29
CA ASP A 404 22.52 14.70 17.19
C ASP A 404 22.53 16.19 17.56
N ALA A 405 21.83 16.59 18.63
CA ALA A 405 21.72 17.99 19.01
C ALA A 405 23.09 18.51 19.49
N ALA A 406 23.71 19.37 18.69
CA ALA A 406 25.10 19.78 18.86
C ALA A 406 25.30 20.96 19.83
N ASP A 407 24.24 21.72 20.12
CA ASP A 407 24.35 22.88 21.01
C ASP A 407 24.55 22.44 22.48
N ALA A 408 25.48 23.08 23.18
CA ALA A 408 25.89 22.69 24.53
C ALA A 408 24.74 22.75 25.57
N SER A 409 23.68 23.52 25.31
CA SER A 409 22.50 23.60 26.17
C SER A 409 21.74 22.26 26.28
N TRP A 410 21.95 21.32 25.35
CA TRP A 410 21.30 20.01 25.35
C TRP A 410 21.97 18.99 26.27
N LEU A 411 23.26 19.16 26.57
CA LEU A 411 24.05 18.15 27.29
C LEU A 411 23.43 17.69 28.63
N PRO A 412 22.90 18.58 29.49
CA PRO A 412 22.30 18.14 30.75
C PRO A 412 21.09 17.23 30.57
N ILE A 413 20.21 17.52 29.60
CA ILE A 413 19.03 16.69 29.35
C ILE A 413 19.38 15.43 28.56
N GLN A 414 20.35 15.50 27.64
CA GLN A 414 20.86 14.32 26.93
C GLN A 414 21.39 13.29 27.93
N LEU A 415 22.27 13.69 28.86
CA LEU A 415 22.81 12.79 29.87
C LEU A 415 21.72 12.22 30.78
N ARG A 416 20.77 13.04 31.24
CA ARG A 416 19.64 12.55 32.03
C ARG A 416 18.83 11.49 31.29
N VAL A 417 18.50 11.73 30.02
CA VAL A 417 17.73 10.80 29.20
C VAL A 417 18.51 9.50 28.98
N LEU A 418 19.78 9.59 28.59
CA LEU A 418 20.62 8.41 28.37
C LEU A 418 20.81 7.60 29.65
N ASP A 419 21.15 8.24 30.77
CA ASP A 419 21.39 7.54 32.04
C ASP A 419 20.11 6.85 32.53
N THR A 420 18.95 7.50 32.39
CA THR A 420 17.67 6.90 32.78
C THR A 420 17.30 5.71 31.89
N LEU A 421 17.42 5.86 30.56
CA LEU A 421 17.09 4.79 29.61
C LEU A 421 18.10 3.64 29.63
N ALA A 422 19.37 3.90 29.98
CA ALA A 422 20.34 2.83 30.18
C ALA A 422 19.93 1.91 31.34
N ASP A 423 19.34 2.48 32.39
CA ASP A 423 18.87 1.76 33.57
C ASP A 423 17.50 1.09 33.34
N THR A 424 16.54 1.78 32.71
CA THR A 424 15.17 1.29 32.55
C THR A 424 14.90 0.52 31.26
N HIS A 425 15.60 0.87 30.17
CA HIS A 425 15.46 0.28 28.83
C HIS A 425 16.81 -0.05 28.17
N PRO A 426 17.64 -0.91 28.79
CA PRO A 426 18.93 -1.30 28.20
C PRO A 426 18.76 -1.89 26.79
N GLU A 427 17.64 -2.52 26.47
CA GLU A 427 17.31 -3.05 25.16
C GLU A 427 17.10 -2.02 24.06
N MET A 428 16.86 -0.75 24.41
CA MET A 428 16.60 0.31 23.43
C MET A 428 17.89 0.83 22.77
N GLY A 429 19.05 0.73 23.43
CA GLY A 429 20.34 1.24 22.94
C GLY A 429 20.71 0.82 21.51
N PRO A 430 20.67 -0.48 21.16
CA PRO A 430 20.90 -0.93 19.78
C PRO A 430 19.95 -0.30 18.75
N SER A 431 18.69 -0.08 19.13
CA SER A 431 17.70 0.53 18.24
C SER A 431 17.97 2.02 18.03
N VAL A 432 18.40 2.74 19.06
CA VAL A 432 18.80 4.16 18.96
C VAL A 432 19.94 4.33 17.96
N VAL A 433 21.01 3.55 18.13
CA VAL A 433 22.17 3.57 17.22
C VAL A 433 21.77 3.19 15.80
N SER A 434 20.92 2.17 15.64
CA SER A 434 20.45 1.76 14.31
C SER A 434 19.64 2.86 13.62
N VAL A 435 18.76 3.57 14.34
CA VAL A 435 17.97 4.68 13.78
C VAL A 435 18.88 5.86 13.44
N TRP A 436 19.84 6.16 14.30
CA TRP A 436 20.85 7.19 14.06
C TRP A 436 21.69 6.90 12.80
N GLN A 437 22.15 5.65 12.63
CA GLN A 437 22.93 5.22 11.46
C GLN A 437 22.16 5.37 10.14
N GLN A 438 20.84 5.11 10.16
CA GLN A 438 19.99 5.31 8.98
C GLN A 438 19.89 6.80 8.58
N ALA A 439 19.99 7.71 9.54
CA ALA A 439 20.04 9.15 9.26
C ALA A 439 21.44 9.62 8.81
N HIS A 440 22.49 8.86 9.12
CA HIS A 440 23.89 9.17 8.83
C HIS A 440 24.60 8.05 8.07
N PRO A 441 24.19 7.74 6.82
CA PRO A 441 24.72 6.61 6.07
C PRO A 441 26.22 6.72 5.77
N ASP A 442 26.79 7.93 5.79
CA ASP A 442 28.21 8.19 5.53
C ASP A 442 29.11 8.01 6.77
N GLN A 443 28.52 7.83 7.96
CA GLN A 443 29.26 7.63 9.21
C GLN A 443 29.57 6.15 9.44
N PRO A 444 30.70 5.81 10.09
CA PRO A 444 31.01 4.42 10.41
C PRO A 444 29.99 3.84 11.41
N PRO A 445 29.64 2.55 11.29
CA PRO A 445 28.77 1.89 12.25
C PRO A 445 29.39 1.89 13.65
N THR A 446 28.55 1.81 14.67
CA THR A 446 29.03 1.56 16.04
C THR A 446 29.67 0.19 16.12
N ASP A 447 30.96 0.17 16.42
CA ASP A 447 31.72 -1.06 16.59
C ASP A 447 31.43 -1.69 17.96
N LEU A 448 31.41 -3.02 18.02
CA LEU A 448 31.14 -3.77 19.24
C LEU A 448 32.17 -4.89 19.42
N GLU A 449 32.95 -4.81 20.49
CA GLU A 449 33.90 -5.81 20.92
C GLU A 449 33.31 -6.62 22.07
N ILE A 450 33.45 -7.96 22.04
CA ILE A 450 32.92 -8.85 23.06
C ILE A 450 33.95 -9.89 23.44
N ARG A 451 34.12 -10.07 24.75
CA ARG A 451 35.00 -11.06 25.36
C ARG A 451 34.19 -11.94 26.31
N ARG A 452 34.64 -13.17 26.49
CA ARG A 452 34.04 -14.14 27.42
C ARG A 452 35.10 -14.66 28.38
N ASN A 453 34.74 -14.76 29.65
CA ASN A 453 35.51 -15.40 30.70
C ASN A 453 34.60 -16.27 31.59
N GLY A 454 35.15 -16.96 32.59
CA GLY A 454 34.40 -17.80 33.53
C GLY A 454 34.15 -19.22 33.04
N ALA A 455 33.76 -20.10 33.97
CA ALA A 455 33.48 -21.51 33.69
C ALA A 455 32.22 -21.68 32.83
N HIS A 456 32.09 -22.82 32.13
CA HIS A 456 30.92 -23.09 31.26
C HIS A 456 29.57 -22.95 31.98
N HIS A 457 29.51 -23.25 33.28
CA HIS A 457 28.32 -23.18 34.12
C HIS A 457 28.11 -21.79 34.77
N HIS A 458 29.08 -20.88 34.67
CA HIS A 458 28.99 -19.47 35.11
C HIS A 458 29.74 -18.55 34.13
N PRO A 459 29.24 -18.38 32.89
CA PRO A 459 29.89 -17.52 31.91
C PRO A 459 29.77 -16.05 32.30
N LEU A 460 30.86 -15.31 32.13
CA LEU A 460 30.93 -13.86 32.21
C LEU A 460 31.22 -13.31 30.81
N PHE A 461 30.50 -12.27 30.42
CA PHE A 461 30.71 -11.57 29.16
C PHE A 461 31.11 -10.14 29.48
N ALA A 462 32.10 -9.64 28.74
CA ALA A 462 32.47 -8.23 28.74
C ALA A 462 32.25 -7.69 27.33
N ALA A 463 31.60 -6.55 27.19
CA ALA A 463 31.44 -5.88 25.91
C ALA A 463 31.91 -4.44 25.99
N ARG A 464 32.37 -3.90 24.87
CA ARG A 464 32.72 -2.50 24.69
C ARG A 464 32.25 -2.05 23.32
N ALA A 465 31.63 -0.88 23.24
CA ALA A 465 31.26 -0.28 21.98
C ALA A 465 32.08 0.98 21.69
N ALA A 466 32.24 1.30 20.41
CA ALA A 466 32.80 2.58 19.95
C ALA A 466 31.80 3.26 19.02
N HIS A 467 31.35 4.46 19.38
CA HIS A 467 30.41 5.24 18.60
C HIS A 467 31.09 6.50 18.08
N LEU A 468 31.05 6.75 16.76
CA LEU A 468 31.78 7.84 16.11
C LEU A 468 33.28 7.87 16.47
N GLY A 469 33.89 6.70 16.65
CA GLY A 469 35.30 6.55 17.00
C GLY A 469 35.65 6.79 18.47
N ILE A 470 34.68 7.16 19.33
CA ILE A 470 34.89 7.29 20.78
C ILE A 470 34.52 5.99 21.48
N ARG A 471 35.44 5.42 22.26
CA ARG A 471 35.24 4.14 22.95
C ARG A 471 34.57 4.36 24.29
N GLY A 472 33.48 3.63 24.53
CA GLY A 472 32.88 3.50 25.85
C GLY A 472 33.70 2.60 26.79
N PRO A 473 33.41 2.62 28.10
CA PRO A 473 33.99 1.68 29.05
C PRO A 473 33.55 0.24 28.77
N TRP A 474 34.28 -0.72 29.35
CA TRP A 474 33.87 -2.12 29.37
C TRP A 474 32.65 -2.31 30.27
N ALA A 475 31.65 -3.03 29.77
CA ALA A 475 30.48 -3.45 30.54
C ALA A 475 30.48 -4.97 30.70
N THR A 476 30.34 -5.47 31.92
CA THR A 476 30.34 -6.90 32.22
C THR A 476 28.97 -7.41 32.66
N ALA A 477 28.55 -8.58 32.17
CA ALA A 477 27.31 -9.24 32.59
C ALA A 477 27.40 -10.77 32.53
N ALA A 478 26.47 -11.45 33.22
CA ALA A 478 26.35 -12.92 33.18
C ALA A 478 25.83 -13.47 31.83
N ALA A 479 25.35 -12.59 30.95
CA ALA A 479 24.89 -12.95 29.62
C ALA A 479 25.41 -11.95 28.58
N LYS A 480 25.61 -12.43 27.35
CA LYS A 480 26.14 -11.64 26.23
C LYS A 480 25.30 -10.39 25.96
N LYS A 481 23.98 -10.56 25.78
CA LYS A 481 23.07 -9.49 25.36
C LYS A 481 23.01 -8.30 26.35
N PRO A 482 22.89 -8.49 27.67
CA PRO A 482 22.99 -7.38 28.63
C PRO A 482 24.33 -6.65 28.60
N ALA A 483 25.46 -7.36 28.42
CA ALA A 483 26.77 -6.71 28.29
C ALA A 483 26.82 -5.81 27.04
N GLU A 484 26.33 -6.28 25.89
CA GLU A 484 26.25 -5.50 24.65
C GLU A 484 25.39 -4.25 24.80
N GLN A 485 24.20 -4.41 25.39
CA GLN A 485 23.24 -3.33 25.63
C GLN A 485 23.84 -2.22 26.50
N ALA A 486 24.47 -2.58 27.62
CA ALA A 486 25.15 -1.65 28.50
C ALA A 486 26.34 -0.97 27.80
N ALA A 487 27.13 -1.72 27.03
CA ALA A 487 28.27 -1.19 26.30
C ALA A 487 27.86 -0.14 25.25
N ILE A 488 26.74 -0.35 24.55
CA ILE A 488 26.24 0.59 23.55
C ILE A 488 25.81 1.92 24.20
N TRP A 489 25.02 1.88 25.28
CA TRP A 489 24.66 3.09 26.00
C TRP A 489 25.88 3.84 26.53
N ALA A 490 26.84 3.10 27.08
CA ALA A 490 28.07 3.67 27.61
C ALA A 490 28.93 4.34 26.51
N ALA A 491 28.94 3.78 25.28
CA ALA A 491 29.64 4.38 24.14
C ALA A 491 28.96 5.65 23.62
N VAL A 492 27.62 5.68 23.54
CA VAL A 492 26.87 6.88 23.16
C VAL A 492 27.10 7.99 24.20
N ARG A 493 27.07 7.65 25.49
CA ARG A 493 27.38 8.60 26.58
C ARG A 493 28.83 9.09 26.54
N ALA A 494 29.79 8.21 26.27
CA ALA A 494 31.21 8.55 26.10
C ALA A 494 31.41 9.54 24.94
N GLN A 495 30.71 9.33 23.82
CA GLN A 495 30.73 10.23 22.68
C GLN A 495 30.18 11.62 23.04
N LEU A 496 29.03 11.72 23.71
CA LEU A 496 28.45 13.02 24.09
C LEU A 496 29.32 13.80 25.09
N THR A 497 30.01 13.10 25.99
CA THR A 497 30.90 13.71 26.98
C THR A 497 32.32 13.94 26.47
N GLY A 498 32.66 13.44 25.28
CA GLY A 498 34.02 13.45 24.75
C GLY A 498 35.02 12.63 25.57
N THR A 499 34.54 11.65 26.35
CA THR A 499 35.39 10.83 27.23
C THR A 499 35.72 9.49 26.55
N ASP A 500 36.94 9.36 26.02
CA ASP A 500 37.40 8.09 25.41
C ASP A 500 37.97 7.14 26.47
N HIS A 501 37.63 5.85 26.37
CA HIS A 501 38.07 4.79 27.28
C HIS A 501 39.03 3.80 26.58
N PRO A 502 40.35 4.08 26.55
CA PRO A 502 41.33 3.31 25.78
C PRO A 502 41.71 1.95 26.38
N GLY A 503 41.27 1.64 27.61
CA GLY A 503 41.64 0.43 28.34
C GLY A 503 41.43 -0.84 27.50
N THR A 504 42.47 -1.65 27.35
CA THR A 504 42.46 -2.79 26.42
C THR A 504 41.84 -4.05 27.02
N GLU A 505 41.76 -4.15 28.34
CA GLU A 505 41.23 -5.31 29.06
C GLU A 505 40.00 -4.93 29.90
N PRO A 506 38.96 -5.79 29.95
CA PRO A 506 37.85 -5.63 30.88
C PRO A 506 38.27 -6.01 32.31
N ASP A 507 37.75 -5.27 33.28
CA ASP A 507 37.87 -5.60 34.69
C ASP A 507 36.92 -6.77 35.02
N TRP A 508 37.47 -7.99 35.06
CA TRP A 508 36.69 -9.17 35.41
C TRP A 508 36.39 -9.21 36.91
N PRO A 509 35.13 -9.42 37.34
CA PRO A 509 34.81 -9.58 38.75
C PRO A 509 35.49 -10.85 39.31
N THR A 510 36.21 -10.72 40.43
CA THR A 510 36.94 -11.82 41.08
C THR A 510 35.95 -12.82 41.68
N THR A 511 35.88 -14.04 41.13
CA THR A 511 35.10 -15.14 41.73
C THR A 511 35.82 -15.64 42.99
N GLN A 512 35.15 -15.62 44.15
CA GLN A 512 35.63 -16.35 45.34
C GLN A 512 35.58 -17.86 45.07
N PRO A 513 36.59 -18.65 45.52
CA PRO A 513 36.53 -20.10 45.39
C PRO A 513 35.50 -20.69 46.37
N SER A 514 34.50 -21.40 45.85
CA SER A 514 33.58 -22.21 46.66
C SER A 514 34.32 -23.43 47.27
N PRO A 515 33.95 -23.89 48.48
CA PRO A 515 34.62 -25.02 49.15
C PRO A 515 34.31 -26.36 48.47
N GLU A 516 35.29 -27.27 48.48
CA GLU A 516 35.19 -28.64 47.97
C GLU A 516 34.00 -29.42 48.57
N PRO A 517 33.25 -30.21 47.79
CA PRO A 517 32.24 -31.11 48.33
C PRO A 517 32.87 -32.39 48.89
N ALA A 518 32.49 -32.74 50.12
CA ALA A 518 32.85 -33.98 50.79
C ALA A 518 32.24 -35.22 50.12
N THR A 519 33.00 -36.32 50.15
CA THR A 519 32.72 -37.62 49.53
C THR A 519 31.56 -38.37 50.22
N PRO A 520 30.59 -38.98 49.49
CA PRO A 520 29.62 -39.91 50.07
C PRO A 520 30.07 -41.40 49.96
N PRO A 521 29.55 -42.32 50.82
CA PRO A 521 29.90 -43.74 50.82
C PRO A 521 29.16 -44.56 49.72
N PRO A 522 29.58 -45.80 49.43
CA PRO A 522 29.25 -46.48 48.17
C PRO A 522 27.88 -47.18 48.19
N ALA A 523 27.40 -47.42 46.95
CA ALA A 523 26.06 -47.86 46.58
C ALA A 523 25.80 -49.38 46.69
N SER A 524 24.52 -49.74 46.64
CA SER A 524 24.02 -51.06 46.24
C SER A 524 23.17 -50.94 44.95
N GLU A 525 23.64 -51.68 43.95
CA GLU A 525 23.20 -52.06 42.59
C GLU A 525 21.66 -52.16 42.34
N ASP A 526 21.06 -51.51 41.32
CA ASP A 526 20.98 -51.76 39.84
C ASP A 526 19.67 -52.54 39.47
N PRO A 527 19.10 -52.53 38.23
CA PRO A 527 19.58 -51.95 36.97
C PRO A 527 18.52 -51.19 36.11
N SER A 528 18.97 -50.34 35.16
CA SER A 528 18.58 -50.47 33.74
C SER A 528 19.15 -49.34 32.85
N SER A 529 19.92 -49.80 31.86
CA SER A 529 20.09 -49.33 30.47
C SER A 529 19.79 -47.87 30.09
N ALA A 530 20.81 -47.25 29.50
CA ALA A 530 20.78 -45.99 28.77
C ALA A 530 19.90 -46.00 27.51
N THR A 531 19.21 -44.88 27.26
CA THR A 531 18.86 -44.41 25.90
C THR A 531 18.62 -42.89 25.87
N SER A 532 19.46 -42.22 25.09
CA SER A 532 19.21 -41.09 24.18
C SER A 532 17.88 -40.31 24.23
N GLY A 533 18.01 -38.97 24.33
CA GLY A 533 17.09 -37.96 23.77
C GLY A 533 15.95 -37.54 24.69
N GLU A 534 16.05 -36.35 25.29
CA GLU A 534 14.94 -35.80 26.08
C GLU A 534 13.71 -35.46 25.20
N PRO A 535 12.48 -35.75 25.65
CA PRO A 535 11.26 -35.61 24.87
C PRO A 535 10.59 -34.23 25.05
N HIS A 536 9.69 -33.90 24.12
CA HIS A 536 8.82 -32.72 24.17
C HIS A 536 8.12 -32.59 25.54
N ARG A 537 8.39 -31.49 26.25
CA ARG A 537 7.64 -31.08 27.45
C ARG A 537 6.21 -30.74 27.04
N THR A 538 5.22 -31.47 27.57
CA THR A 538 3.81 -31.04 27.58
C THR A 538 3.68 -29.90 28.59
N THR A 539 3.45 -28.68 28.11
CA THR A 539 3.10 -27.54 28.99
C THR A 539 1.59 -27.52 29.21
N THR A 540 1.15 -27.45 30.47
CA THR A 540 -0.26 -27.26 30.82
C THR A 540 -0.77 -25.89 30.35
N PRO A 541 -2.08 -25.74 30.03
CA PRO A 541 -2.67 -24.44 29.64
C PRO A 541 -2.41 -23.30 30.65
N ALA A 542 -2.28 -23.62 31.94
CA ALA A 542 -1.91 -22.68 33.00
C ALA A 542 -0.50 -22.08 32.81
N ALA A 543 0.43 -22.81 32.19
CA ALA A 543 1.79 -22.34 31.88
C ALA A 543 1.84 -21.46 30.61
N LEU A 544 0.79 -21.45 29.79
CA LEU A 544 0.70 -20.66 28.55
C LEU A 544 0.11 -19.25 28.78
N ASN A 545 -0.20 -18.88 30.04
CA ASN A 545 -0.68 -17.56 30.46
C ASN A 545 -1.91 -17.05 29.65
N LEU A 546 -2.88 -17.95 29.46
CA LEU A 546 -4.07 -17.75 28.65
C LEU A 546 -5.22 -17.17 29.50
N ASP A 547 -5.57 -15.89 29.28
CA ASP A 547 -6.78 -15.27 29.86
C ASP A 547 -7.89 -15.11 28.81
N GLY A 548 -9.14 -15.02 29.25
CA GLY A 548 -10.31 -14.98 28.35
C GLY A 548 -10.35 -13.77 27.41
N ALA A 549 -9.71 -12.65 27.77
CA ALA A 549 -9.64 -11.45 26.93
C ALA A 549 -8.70 -11.66 25.73
N LYS A 550 -7.68 -12.51 25.84
CA LYS A 550 -6.77 -12.87 24.75
C LYS A 550 -7.41 -13.75 23.67
N LYS A 551 -8.50 -14.46 23.95
CA LYS A 551 -9.14 -15.39 22.98
C LYS A 551 -9.65 -14.68 21.73
N PHE A 552 -10.30 -13.53 21.87
CA PHE A 552 -10.80 -12.74 20.74
C PHE A 552 -9.66 -12.27 19.81
N LYS A 553 -8.54 -11.83 20.40
CA LYS A 553 -7.33 -11.42 19.67
C LYS A 553 -6.58 -12.61 19.05
N ALA A 554 -6.68 -13.79 19.65
CA ALA A 554 -6.10 -15.02 19.11
C ALA A 554 -6.86 -15.50 17.86
N LEU A 555 -8.19 -15.40 17.86
CA LEU A 555 -9.03 -15.85 16.75
C LEU A 555 -9.01 -14.90 15.53
N SER A 556 -8.59 -13.64 15.68
CA SER A 556 -8.48 -12.70 14.55
C SER A 556 -7.28 -12.98 13.63
N ASN A 557 -6.20 -13.58 14.15
CA ASN A 557 -5.11 -14.11 13.35
C ASN A 557 -4.52 -15.39 14.00
N PRO A 558 -5.20 -16.54 13.84
CA PRO A 558 -4.89 -17.78 14.56
C PRO A 558 -3.46 -18.29 14.34
N THR A 559 -2.99 -18.25 13.09
CA THR A 559 -1.68 -18.80 12.71
C THR A 559 -0.54 -17.96 13.28
N ALA A 560 -0.60 -16.63 13.14
CA ALA A 560 0.43 -15.74 13.67
C ALA A 560 0.42 -15.76 15.20
N TRP A 561 -0.76 -15.84 15.81
CA TRP A 561 -0.89 -15.89 17.25
C TRP A 561 -0.27 -17.16 17.85
N LEU A 562 -0.46 -18.35 17.24
CA LEU A 562 0.20 -19.58 17.69
C LEU A 562 1.73 -19.53 17.56
N MET A 563 2.25 -18.86 16.52
CA MET A 563 3.70 -18.63 16.37
C MET A 563 4.24 -17.77 17.50
N SER A 564 3.57 -16.65 17.79
CA SER A 564 3.93 -15.77 18.91
C SER A 564 3.77 -16.47 20.27
N LEU A 565 2.75 -17.31 20.44
CA LEU A 565 2.55 -18.09 21.65
C LEU A 565 3.72 -19.06 21.87
N ALA A 566 4.16 -19.77 20.82
CA ALA A 566 5.31 -20.67 20.91
C ALA A 566 6.59 -19.92 21.29
N GLN A 567 6.86 -18.80 20.62
CA GLN A 567 8.03 -17.96 20.86
C GLN A 567 8.05 -17.38 22.28
N ASN A 568 6.92 -16.86 22.76
CA ASN A 568 6.81 -16.24 24.09
C ASN A 568 6.95 -17.25 25.24
N ASN A 569 6.72 -18.54 24.96
CA ASN A 569 6.79 -19.61 25.97
C ASN A 569 7.99 -20.56 25.73
N ASN A 570 8.97 -20.15 24.92
CA ASN A 570 10.15 -20.94 24.55
C ASN A 570 9.80 -22.37 24.08
N GLN A 571 8.71 -22.51 23.32
CA GLN A 571 8.29 -23.77 22.71
C GLN A 571 8.77 -23.85 21.26
N ALA A 572 8.90 -25.07 20.75
CA ALA A 572 9.09 -25.29 19.32
C ALA A 572 7.90 -24.66 18.54
N PRO A 573 8.15 -24.10 17.35
CA PRO A 573 7.09 -23.48 16.55
C PRO A 573 6.02 -24.52 16.19
N PRO A 574 4.76 -24.08 16.00
CA PRO A 574 3.68 -24.99 15.63
C PRO A 574 3.98 -25.70 14.29
N GLU A 575 3.77 -27.00 14.27
CA GLU A 575 3.96 -27.84 13.09
C GLU A 575 2.61 -28.17 12.44
N TRP A 576 2.52 -28.04 11.12
CA TRP A 576 1.32 -28.42 10.37
C TRP A 576 1.57 -29.64 9.48
N LYS A 577 0.71 -30.64 9.62
CA LYS A 577 0.58 -31.76 8.68
C LYS A 577 -0.64 -31.52 7.80
N PHE A 578 -0.46 -31.70 6.50
CA PHE A 578 -1.52 -31.49 5.51
C PHE A 578 -1.87 -32.80 4.83
N HIS A 579 -3.16 -33.04 4.68
CA HIS A 579 -3.71 -34.10 3.86
C HIS A 579 -4.62 -33.49 2.79
N THR A 580 -4.65 -34.10 1.61
CA THR A 580 -5.42 -33.59 0.47
C THR A 580 -6.18 -34.75 -0.15
N ASP A 581 -7.50 -34.61 -0.23
CA ASP A 581 -8.41 -35.62 -0.74
C ASP A 581 -9.30 -35.05 -1.84
N GLY A 582 -9.81 -35.94 -2.70
CA GLY A 582 -10.77 -35.59 -3.76
C GLY A 582 -10.14 -35.33 -5.13
N PRO A 583 -10.97 -35.21 -6.18
CA PRO A 583 -10.49 -35.02 -7.54
C PRO A 583 -9.88 -33.62 -7.72
N ALA A 584 -9.05 -33.44 -8.75
CA ALA A 584 -8.31 -32.19 -8.97
C ALA A 584 -9.18 -30.92 -9.04
N HIS A 585 -10.46 -31.06 -9.43
CA HIS A 585 -11.44 -29.98 -9.53
C HIS A 585 -12.27 -29.75 -8.24
N ALA A 586 -12.12 -30.59 -7.21
CA ALA A 586 -12.82 -30.47 -5.92
C ALA A 586 -11.93 -30.99 -4.78
N ARG A 587 -10.71 -30.44 -4.69
CA ARG A 587 -9.74 -30.81 -3.65
C ARG A 587 -10.20 -30.30 -2.29
N ARG A 588 -10.23 -31.19 -1.31
CA ARG A 588 -10.41 -30.86 0.11
C ARG A 588 -9.07 -30.92 0.81
N PHE A 589 -8.75 -29.89 1.57
CA PHE A 589 -7.52 -29.79 2.35
C PHE A 589 -7.83 -29.97 3.83
N THR A 590 -7.19 -30.95 4.45
CA THR A 590 -7.21 -31.15 5.90
C THR A 590 -5.88 -30.71 6.46
N ALA A 591 -5.89 -29.93 7.54
CA ALA A 591 -4.69 -29.54 8.25
C ALA A 591 -4.78 -29.96 9.73
N THR A 592 -3.70 -30.52 10.24
CA THR A 592 -3.51 -30.84 11.65
C THR A 592 -2.35 -30.01 12.17
N VAL A 593 -2.60 -29.22 13.21
CA VAL A 593 -1.59 -28.40 13.88
C VAL A 593 -1.18 -29.05 15.20
N HIS A 594 0.13 -29.07 15.49
CA HIS A 594 0.71 -29.53 16.73
C HIS A 594 1.48 -28.39 17.40
N LEU A 595 1.20 -28.10 18.67
CA LEU A 595 1.97 -27.16 19.48
C LEU A 595 1.99 -27.59 20.94
N ALA A 596 3.19 -27.70 21.52
CA ALA A 596 3.40 -27.91 22.95
C ALA A 596 2.63 -29.12 23.56
N GLY A 597 2.46 -30.19 22.77
CA GLY A 597 1.71 -31.39 23.16
C GLY A 597 0.21 -31.36 22.86
N HIS A 598 -0.34 -30.23 22.42
CA HIS A 598 -1.73 -30.09 22.00
C HIS A 598 -1.87 -30.23 20.48
N THR A 599 -2.94 -30.87 20.03
CA THR A 599 -3.21 -31.11 18.60
C THR A 599 -4.66 -30.77 18.28
N ALA A 600 -4.88 -30.09 17.15
CA ALA A 600 -6.21 -29.95 16.58
C ALA A 600 -6.17 -30.19 15.08
N THR A 601 -7.18 -30.90 14.59
CA THR A 601 -7.38 -31.15 13.17
C THR A 601 -8.64 -30.42 12.74
N ALA A 602 -8.54 -29.63 11.67
CA ALA A 602 -9.71 -29.07 11.02
C ALA A 602 -9.75 -29.57 9.58
N THR A 603 -10.83 -30.30 9.28
CA THR A 603 -11.26 -30.63 7.93
C THR A 603 -12.31 -29.59 7.56
N ALA A 604 -11.87 -28.38 7.21
CA ALA A 604 -12.82 -27.41 6.66
C ALA A 604 -13.15 -27.79 5.21
N ASP A 605 -14.31 -27.38 4.71
CA ASP A 605 -14.62 -27.27 3.26
C ASP A 605 -13.74 -26.21 2.58
N ALA A 606 -12.44 -26.25 2.88
CA ALA A 606 -11.45 -25.29 2.45
C ALA A 606 -11.02 -25.63 1.02
N THR A 607 -11.29 -24.71 0.10
CA THR A 607 -10.81 -24.77 -1.29
C THR A 607 -9.29 -24.57 -1.41
N THR A 608 -8.60 -24.21 -0.32
CA THR A 608 -7.15 -23.95 -0.29
C THR A 608 -6.46 -24.48 0.98
N LYS A 609 -5.17 -24.81 0.84
CA LYS A 609 -4.29 -25.22 1.95
C LYS A 609 -4.18 -24.16 3.06
N THR A 610 -4.26 -22.88 2.70
CA THR A 610 -4.21 -21.74 3.64
C THR A 610 -5.46 -21.67 4.51
N ALA A 611 -6.65 -21.87 3.94
CA ALA A 611 -7.88 -21.90 4.71
C ALA A 611 -7.91 -23.06 5.72
N ALA A 612 -7.45 -24.26 5.32
CA ALA A 612 -7.29 -25.39 6.24
C ALA A 612 -6.28 -25.10 7.36
N LYS A 613 -5.15 -24.45 7.04
CA LYS A 613 -4.14 -24.03 8.02
C LYS A 613 -4.72 -23.08 9.07
N THR A 614 -5.46 -22.05 8.65
CA THR A 614 -6.09 -21.08 9.55
C THR A 614 -7.19 -21.71 10.40
N ALA A 615 -8.01 -22.59 9.81
CA ALA A 615 -9.08 -23.28 10.53
C ALA A 615 -8.55 -24.23 11.62
N SER A 616 -7.49 -24.99 11.31
CA SER A 616 -6.84 -25.89 12.30
C SER A 616 -6.17 -25.11 13.43
N ALA A 617 -5.57 -23.96 13.12
CA ALA A 617 -5.03 -23.04 14.13
C ALA A 617 -6.13 -22.48 15.06
N ALA A 618 -7.27 -22.07 14.50
CA ALA A 618 -8.41 -21.59 15.29
C ALA A 618 -8.97 -22.71 16.18
N ALA A 619 -9.11 -23.93 15.67
CA ALA A 619 -9.56 -25.10 16.45
C ALA A 619 -8.60 -25.43 17.61
N LEU A 620 -7.29 -25.28 17.41
CA LEU A 620 -6.31 -25.49 18.47
C LEU A 620 -6.42 -24.40 19.56
N ILE A 621 -6.60 -23.14 19.15
CA ILE A 621 -6.85 -22.02 20.08
C ILE A 621 -8.11 -22.29 20.90
N GLU A 622 -9.21 -22.68 20.27
CA GLU A 622 -10.44 -23.08 20.96
C GLU A 622 -10.20 -24.17 21.99
N THR A 623 -9.41 -25.19 21.66
CA THR A 623 -9.03 -26.29 22.57
C THR A 623 -8.19 -25.80 23.75
N LEU A 624 -7.19 -24.95 23.49
CA LEU A 624 -6.31 -24.37 24.52
C LEU A 624 -7.07 -23.50 25.52
N PHE A 625 -8.10 -22.78 25.06
CA PHE A 625 -8.97 -21.96 25.91
C PHE A 625 -10.16 -22.71 26.53
N GLY A 626 -10.50 -23.90 26.02
CA GLY A 626 -11.60 -24.75 26.49
C GLY A 626 -11.22 -25.73 27.61
N GLN A 627 -9.93 -26.01 27.81
CA GLN A 627 -9.41 -26.81 28.92
C GLN A 627 -9.19 -25.93 30.16
N ARG A 628 -10.26 -25.62 30.90
CA ARG A 628 -10.20 -24.98 32.22
C ARG A 628 -10.41 -25.97 33.35
#